data_AF-A0A7S4LKT4-F1
#
_entry.id   AF-A0A7S4LKT4-F1
#
_cell.length_a   1.000
_cell.length_b   1.000
_cell.length_c   1.000
_cell.angle_alpha   90.00
_cell.angle_beta   90.00
_cell.angle_gamma   90.00
#
_symmetry.space_group_name_H-M   'P 1'
#
loop_
_entity.id
_entity.type
_entity.pdbx_description
1 polymer ?
#
loop_
_entity_poly.entity_id
_entity_poly.type
_entity_poly.pdbx_seq_one_letter_code
_entity_poly.pdbx_strand_id
1 'polypeptide(L)'
;ALGGARVTLTDLLSCFPVTADNLKANGFAMANGAAGAELNASHWTQQEGGGTIQMCALDWCKPDFSLLPGPFDVILGADITIYEDRHEALLQTLLQLCGPSTVVVLAHEYRGGQTTFPFGDMAAAHFDVQRVPCAEALQECNIVSEDVALYR
;
A
#
# COMPACT_ATOMS: atom_id res chain seq x y z
N ALA A 1 7.73 -9.47 10.58
CA ALA A 1 6.81 -10.61 10.36
C ALA A 1 5.48 -10.05 9.85
N LEU A 2 4.82 -10.70 8.89
CA LEU A 2 3.54 -10.21 8.30
C LEU A 2 2.31 -10.37 9.22
N GLY A 3 2.50 -10.76 10.48
CA GLY A 3 1.40 -10.95 11.43
C GLY A 3 0.35 -11.98 10.99
N GLY A 4 0.72 -12.91 10.09
CA GLY A 4 -0.19 -13.90 9.52
C GLY A 4 -0.99 -13.42 8.29
N ALA A 5 -0.77 -12.19 7.82
CA ALA A 5 -1.53 -11.64 6.69
C ALA A 5 -1.15 -12.26 5.34
N ARG A 6 -2.12 -12.27 4.41
CA ARG A 6 -1.89 -12.45 2.97
C ARG A 6 -1.78 -11.09 2.32
N VAL A 7 -0.57 -10.72 1.91
CA VAL A 7 -0.27 -9.38 1.41
C VAL A 7 -0.12 -9.40 -0.11
N THR A 8 -0.70 -8.40 -0.78
CA THR A 8 -0.36 -8.07 -2.17
C THR A 8 0.36 -6.72 -2.16
N LEU A 9 1.66 -6.73 -2.43
CA LEU A 9 2.49 -5.53 -2.53
C LEU A 9 2.53 -5.09 -3.99
N THR A 10 2.15 -3.83 -4.23
CA THR A 10 2.07 -3.27 -5.57
C THR A 10 2.92 -2.02 -5.73
N ASP A 11 3.54 -1.89 -6.90
CA ASP A 11 4.27 -0.69 -7.32
C ASP A 11 4.45 -0.74 -8.85
N LEU A 12 5.11 0.27 -9.41
CA LEU A 12 5.62 0.24 -10.78
C LEU A 12 6.65 -0.90 -10.94
N LEU A 13 6.73 -1.46 -12.14
CA LEU A 13 7.67 -2.55 -12.48
C LEU A 13 9.14 -2.20 -12.17
N SER A 14 9.51 -0.92 -12.25
CA SER A 14 10.86 -0.45 -11.93
C SER A 14 11.26 -0.69 -10.47
N CYS A 15 10.29 -0.81 -9.56
CA CYS A 15 10.54 -1.01 -8.12
C CYS A 15 10.73 -2.50 -7.77
N PHE A 16 10.47 -3.42 -8.69
CA PHE A 16 10.48 -4.85 -8.40
C PHE A 16 11.83 -5.41 -7.95
N PRO A 17 12.99 -4.98 -8.51
CA PRO A 17 14.29 -5.47 -8.04
C PRO A 17 14.52 -5.16 -6.56
N VAL A 18 14.28 -3.91 -6.13
CA VAL A 18 14.48 -3.52 -4.72
C VAL A 18 13.48 -4.20 -3.79
N THR A 19 12.22 -4.35 -4.22
CA THR A 19 11.21 -5.07 -3.45
C THR A 19 11.59 -6.54 -3.28
N ALA A 20 12.05 -7.21 -4.34
CA ALA A 20 12.47 -8.61 -4.26
C ALA A 20 13.66 -8.80 -3.31
N ASP A 21 14.62 -7.87 -3.29
CA ASP A 21 15.74 -7.92 -2.37
C ASP A 21 15.31 -7.69 -0.91
N ASN A 22 14.36 -6.77 -0.67
CA ASN A 22 13.76 -6.57 0.65
C ASN A 22 13.01 -7.81 1.15
N LEU A 23 12.28 -8.52 0.27
CA LEU A 23 11.59 -9.76 0.64
C LEU A 23 12.58 -10.85 1.06
N LYS A 24 13.66 -11.05 0.29
CA LYS A 24 14.74 -12.00 0.66
C LYS A 24 15.38 -11.63 2.00
N ALA A 25 15.70 -10.34 2.21
CA ALA A 25 16.30 -9.85 3.45
C ALA A 25 15.38 -10.08 4.67
N ASN A 26 14.07 -10.12 4.46
CA ASN A 26 13.07 -10.42 5.48
C ASN A 26 12.69 -11.91 5.57
N GLY A 27 13.47 -12.81 4.94
CA GLY A 27 13.32 -14.26 5.08
C GLY A 27 12.20 -14.87 4.22
N PHE A 28 11.72 -14.15 3.20
CA PHE A 28 10.78 -14.72 2.24
C PHE A 28 11.51 -15.51 1.16
N ALA A 29 11.00 -16.71 0.88
CA ALA A 29 11.46 -17.52 -0.25
C ALA A 29 10.44 -17.45 -1.39
N MET A 30 10.94 -17.38 -2.63
CA MET A 30 10.09 -17.50 -3.81
C MET A 30 9.44 -18.88 -3.83
N ALA A 31 8.10 -18.90 -3.91
CA ALA A 31 7.40 -20.16 -4.15
C ALA A 31 7.70 -20.58 -5.60
N ASN A 32 8.29 -21.77 -5.78
CA ASN A 32 8.59 -22.38 -7.07
C ASN A 32 9.44 -21.52 -8.02
N GLY A 33 10.76 -21.50 -7.83
CA GLY A 33 11.76 -21.49 -8.92
C GLY A 33 11.60 -20.53 -10.11
N ALA A 34 10.81 -19.47 -10.02
CA ALA A 34 10.62 -18.50 -11.10
C ALA A 34 11.86 -17.60 -11.16
N ALA A 35 12.93 -18.15 -11.71
CA ALA A 35 14.07 -17.39 -12.17
C ALA A 35 13.60 -16.53 -13.37
N GLY A 36 13.33 -15.26 -13.10
CA GLY A 36 13.50 -14.17 -14.08
C GLY A 36 12.60 -14.11 -15.31
N ALA A 37 11.29 -14.41 -15.26
CA ALA A 37 10.48 -14.34 -16.49
C ALA A 37 9.05 -13.79 -16.43
N GLU A 38 8.46 -13.49 -15.28
CA GLU A 38 7.20 -12.70 -15.25
C GLU A 38 7.34 -11.56 -14.25
N LEU A 39 7.94 -10.45 -14.71
CA LEU A 39 8.09 -9.25 -13.87
C LEU A 39 6.75 -8.67 -13.43
N ASN A 40 5.61 -9.08 -13.99
CA ASN A 40 4.32 -8.49 -13.64
C ASN A 40 3.70 -9.07 -12.36
N ALA A 41 4.04 -10.30 -11.97
CA ALA A 41 3.54 -10.92 -10.75
C ALA A 41 4.53 -11.94 -10.17
N SER A 42 4.70 -11.98 -8.85
CA SER A 42 5.60 -12.93 -8.17
C SER A 42 5.05 -13.31 -6.80
N HIS A 43 5.18 -14.57 -6.40
CA HIS A 43 4.61 -15.08 -5.14
C HIS A 43 5.70 -15.63 -4.20
N TRP A 44 5.61 -15.24 -2.93
CA TRP A 44 6.59 -15.55 -1.89
C TRP A 44 5.91 -16.03 -0.62
N THR A 45 6.61 -16.85 0.16
CA THR A 45 6.08 -17.42 1.41
C THR A 45 7.14 -17.46 2.49
N GLN A 46 6.74 -17.16 3.72
CA GLN A 46 7.58 -17.31 4.91
C GLN A 46 7.39 -18.71 5.52
N GLN A 47 8.48 -19.37 5.93
CA GLN A 47 8.40 -20.73 6.47
C GLN A 47 7.99 -20.80 7.95
N GLU A 48 8.18 -19.75 8.74
CA GLU A 48 7.73 -19.69 10.15
C GLU A 48 6.95 -18.39 10.42
N GLY A 49 5.77 -18.47 11.05
CA GLY A 49 4.95 -17.30 11.42
C GLY A 49 3.77 -16.98 10.49
N GLY A 50 3.55 -17.75 9.42
CA GLY A 50 2.22 -17.94 8.82
C GLY A 50 1.65 -16.84 7.91
N GLY A 51 2.47 -16.11 7.13
CA GLY A 51 1.98 -15.13 6.13
C GLY A 51 2.50 -15.40 4.71
N THR A 52 1.79 -14.87 3.70
CA THR A 52 2.20 -14.94 2.29
C THR A 52 2.26 -13.54 1.70
N ILE A 53 3.10 -13.37 0.69
CA ILE A 53 3.19 -12.09 -0.04
C ILE A 53 3.28 -12.32 -1.54
N GLN A 54 2.40 -11.66 -2.27
CA GLN A 54 2.46 -11.55 -3.72
C GLN A 54 2.92 -10.14 -4.08
N MET A 55 3.86 -10.03 -4.99
CA MET A 55 4.22 -8.78 -5.63
C MET A 55 3.49 -8.69 -6.97
N CYS A 56 2.85 -7.57 -7.27
CA CYS A 56 2.09 -7.37 -8.50
C CYS A 56 2.28 -5.95 -9.03
N ALA A 57 2.42 -5.80 -10.34
CA ALA A 57 2.62 -4.47 -10.91
C ALA A 57 1.29 -3.71 -10.88
N LEU A 58 1.32 -2.44 -10.50
CA LEU A 58 0.14 -1.57 -10.55
C LEU A 58 0.57 -0.13 -10.85
N ASP A 59 0.31 0.29 -12.09
CA ASP A 59 0.34 1.70 -12.47
C ASP A 59 -1.10 2.24 -12.39
N TRP A 60 -1.39 3.15 -11.46
CA TRP A 60 -2.74 3.70 -11.30
C TRP A 60 -3.27 4.39 -12.55
N CYS A 61 -2.38 4.92 -13.41
CA CYS A 61 -2.79 5.58 -14.65
C CYS A 61 -3.07 4.59 -15.78
N LYS A 62 -2.63 3.32 -15.65
CA LYS A 62 -2.87 2.23 -16.60
C LYS A 62 -3.05 0.90 -15.85
N PRO A 63 -4.07 0.80 -14.99
CA PRO A 63 -4.15 -0.33 -14.07
C PRO A 63 -4.55 -1.60 -14.81
N ASP A 64 -3.88 -2.70 -14.49
CA ASP A 64 -4.29 -4.06 -14.86
C ASP A 64 -4.76 -4.79 -13.61
N PHE A 65 -6.08 -4.78 -13.39
CA PHE A 65 -6.68 -5.41 -12.23
C PHE A 65 -6.78 -6.95 -12.36
N SER A 66 -6.47 -7.54 -13.53
CA SER A 66 -6.61 -8.99 -13.73
C SER A 66 -5.66 -9.82 -12.84
N LEU A 67 -4.60 -9.18 -12.34
CA LEU A 67 -3.59 -9.78 -11.48
C LEU A 67 -3.87 -9.55 -9.98
N LEU A 68 -4.89 -8.77 -9.63
CA LEU A 68 -5.20 -8.37 -8.26
C LEU A 68 -6.42 -9.12 -7.73
N PRO A 69 -6.31 -9.83 -6.59
CA PRO A 69 -7.37 -10.72 -6.08
C PRO A 69 -8.49 -9.99 -5.32
N GLY A 70 -8.70 -8.68 -5.55
CA GLY A 70 -9.62 -7.85 -4.77
C GLY A 70 -11.08 -8.36 -4.75
N PRO A 71 -11.92 -7.85 -3.83
CA PRO A 71 -11.66 -6.73 -2.92
C PRO A 71 -10.75 -7.12 -1.73
N PHE A 72 -10.01 -6.15 -1.20
CA PHE A 72 -9.11 -6.35 -0.06
C PHE A 72 -9.77 -5.98 1.27
N ASP A 73 -9.41 -6.64 2.36
CA ASP A 73 -9.89 -6.24 3.70
C ASP A 73 -9.26 -4.91 4.15
N VAL A 74 -7.98 -4.72 3.83
CA VAL A 74 -7.20 -3.52 4.18
C VAL A 74 -6.34 -3.12 2.99
N ILE A 75 -6.32 -1.83 2.66
CA ILE A 75 -5.39 -1.23 1.70
C ILE A 75 -4.51 -0.24 2.47
N LEU A 76 -3.19 -0.32 2.27
CA LEU A 76 -2.22 0.55 2.93
C LEU A 76 -1.49 1.39 1.88
N GLY A 77 -1.28 2.68 2.16
CA GLY A 77 -0.47 3.57 1.35
C GLY A 77 0.35 4.51 2.22
N ALA A 78 1.61 4.74 1.87
CA ALA A 78 2.48 5.67 2.58
C ALA A 78 3.11 6.63 1.58
N ASP A 79 2.88 7.93 1.75
CA ASP A 79 3.37 9.02 0.88
C ASP A 79 3.03 8.87 -0.61
N ILE A 80 1.89 8.27 -0.90
CA ILE A 80 1.42 8.05 -2.27
C ILE A 80 0.57 9.20 -2.84
N THR A 81 0.23 10.20 -2.02
CA THR A 81 -0.65 11.32 -2.38
C THR A 81 0.10 12.62 -2.70
N ILE A 82 1.43 12.58 -2.81
CA ILE A 82 2.28 13.76 -3.05
C ILE A 82 2.03 14.43 -4.42
N TYR A 83 1.63 13.65 -5.43
CA TYR A 83 1.42 14.13 -6.79
C TYR A 83 -0.08 14.31 -7.09
N GLU A 84 -0.55 15.55 -7.09
CA GLU A 84 -1.97 15.89 -7.29
C GLU A 84 -2.51 15.43 -8.66
N ASP A 85 -1.67 15.40 -9.70
CA ASP A 85 -2.04 14.90 -11.04
C ASP A 85 -2.34 13.38 -11.06
N ARG A 86 -2.04 12.66 -9.98
CA ARG A 86 -2.32 11.23 -9.81
C ARG A 86 -3.52 10.94 -8.91
N HIS A 87 -4.09 11.95 -8.24
CA HIS A 87 -5.17 11.75 -7.27
C HIS A 87 -6.39 11.05 -7.86
N GLU A 88 -6.85 11.47 -9.03
CA GLU A 88 -7.99 10.84 -9.70
C GLU A 88 -7.70 9.37 -10.03
N ALA A 89 -6.53 9.08 -10.58
CA ALA A 89 -6.13 7.72 -10.94
C ALA A 89 -6.02 6.80 -9.70
N LEU A 90 -5.48 7.35 -8.60
CA LEU A 90 -5.43 6.66 -7.31
C LEU A 90 -6.84 6.40 -6.75
N LEU A 91 -7.72 7.40 -6.79
CA LEU A 91 -9.10 7.26 -6.30
C LEU A 91 -9.85 6.17 -7.06
N GLN A 92 -9.80 6.17 -8.40
CA GLN A 92 -10.42 5.13 -9.21
C GLN A 92 -9.84 3.73 -8.91
N THR A 93 -8.53 3.65 -8.67
CA THR A 93 -7.88 2.40 -8.26
C THR A 93 -8.44 1.92 -6.91
N LEU A 94 -8.54 2.79 -5.91
CA LEU A 94 -9.11 2.42 -4.61
C LEU A 94 -10.57 1.96 -4.74
N LEU A 95 -11.40 2.68 -5.50
CA LEU A 95 -12.79 2.29 -5.73
C LEU A 95 -12.93 0.90 -6.37
N GLN A 96 -12.00 0.53 -7.24
CA GLN A 96 -11.99 -0.80 -7.88
C GLN A 96 -11.52 -1.92 -6.95
N LEU A 97 -10.65 -1.60 -5.99
CA LEU A 97 -10.04 -2.57 -5.07
C LEU A 97 -10.77 -2.69 -3.73
N CYS A 98 -11.62 -1.72 -3.39
CA CYS A 98 -12.43 -1.72 -2.18
C CYS A 98 -13.74 -2.49 -2.37
N GLY A 99 -14.12 -3.21 -1.32
CA GLY A 99 -15.49 -3.66 -1.07
C GLY A 99 -16.11 -2.87 0.09
N PRO A 100 -17.37 -3.17 0.45
CA PRO A 100 -18.12 -2.42 1.48
C PRO A 100 -17.49 -2.43 2.89
N SER A 101 -16.56 -3.34 3.16
CA SER A 101 -15.89 -3.48 4.46
C SER A 101 -14.38 -3.23 4.39
N THR A 102 -13.88 -2.78 3.24
CA THR A 102 -12.46 -2.44 3.08
C THR A 102 -12.13 -1.20 3.91
N VAL A 103 -11.01 -1.27 4.64
CA VAL A 103 -10.43 -0.10 5.30
C VAL A 103 -9.20 0.35 4.50
N VAL A 104 -9.19 1.60 4.05
CA VAL A 104 -8.02 2.19 3.40
C VAL A 104 -7.28 3.02 4.44
N VAL A 105 -6.00 2.76 4.67
CA VAL A 105 -5.18 3.54 5.60
C VAL A 105 -4.06 4.22 4.83
N LEU A 106 -4.07 5.55 4.81
CA LEU A 106 -3.08 6.38 4.13
C LEU A 106 -2.26 7.19 5.14
N ALA A 107 -0.94 6.99 5.14
CA ALA A 107 -0.01 7.90 5.79
C ALA A 107 0.44 8.97 4.77
N HIS A 108 0.35 10.23 5.17
CA HIS A 108 0.70 11.39 4.34
C HIS A 108 1.57 12.36 5.10
N GLU A 109 2.73 12.69 4.54
CA GLU A 109 3.55 13.81 4.97
C GLU A 109 3.11 15.14 4.31
N TYR A 110 2.76 16.12 5.13
CA TYR A 110 2.56 17.51 4.73
C TYR A 110 3.90 18.12 4.30
N ARG A 111 3.97 18.64 3.07
CA ARG A 111 5.20 19.24 2.53
C ARG A 111 4.98 20.67 2.09
N GLY A 112 6.03 21.49 2.17
CA GLY A 112 6.01 22.86 1.65
C GLY A 112 4.98 23.79 2.30
N GLY A 113 4.62 23.55 3.56
CA GLY A 113 3.63 24.36 4.29
C GLY A 113 2.17 24.03 3.95
N GLN A 114 1.92 22.92 3.25
CA GLN A 114 0.57 22.39 3.11
C GLN A 114 -0.01 22.04 4.49
N THR A 115 -1.29 22.37 4.68
CA THR A 115 -2.03 22.07 5.91
C THR A 115 -3.32 21.29 5.64
N THR A 116 -3.63 21.08 4.36
CA THR A 116 -4.81 20.37 3.88
C THR A 116 -4.40 19.04 3.27
N PHE A 117 -5.35 18.10 3.18
CA PHE A 117 -5.14 16.80 2.56
C PHE A 117 -6.03 16.71 1.30
N PRO A 118 -5.58 17.24 0.14
CA PRO A 118 -6.44 17.41 -1.03
C PRO A 118 -7.01 16.09 -1.55
N PHE A 119 -6.24 15.01 -1.47
CA PHE A 119 -6.72 13.68 -1.81
C PHE A 119 -7.89 13.25 -0.91
N GLY A 120 -7.83 13.54 0.39
CA GLY A 120 -8.90 13.26 1.33
C GLY A 120 -10.18 14.04 1.02
N ASP A 121 -10.05 15.32 0.66
CA ASP A 121 -11.19 16.16 0.27
C ASP A 121 -11.89 15.59 -0.98
N MET A 122 -11.11 15.09 -1.95
CA MET A 122 -11.64 14.40 -3.14
C MET A 122 -12.28 13.05 -2.79
N ALA A 123 -11.62 12.25 -1.94
CA ALA A 123 -12.07 10.92 -1.56
C ALA A 123 -13.35 10.94 -0.69
N ALA A 124 -13.61 12.03 0.03
CA ALA A 124 -14.77 12.18 0.92
C ALA A 124 -16.14 12.08 0.21
N ALA A 125 -16.16 12.22 -1.13
CA ALA A 125 -17.37 11.95 -1.92
C ALA A 125 -17.74 10.46 -1.99
N HIS A 126 -16.80 9.56 -1.70
CA HIS A 126 -16.95 8.11 -1.85
C HIS A 126 -16.58 7.31 -0.58
N PHE A 127 -15.75 7.87 0.29
CA PHE A 127 -15.25 7.26 1.53
C PHE A 127 -15.61 8.12 2.75
N ASP A 128 -15.80 7.49 3.92
CA ASP A 128 -15.85 8.19 5.21
C ASP A 128 -14.41 8.45 5.69
N VAL A 129 -13.85 9.60 5.30
CA VAL A 129 -12.44 9.94 5.55
C VAL A 129 -12.26 10.52 6.94
N GLN A 130 -11.41 9.88 7.75
CA GLN A 130 -11.12 10.29 9.11
C GLN A 130 -9.62 10.37 9.36
N ARG A 131 -9.16 11.50 9.93
CA ARG A 131 -7.80 11.58 10.49
C ARG A 131 -7.72 10.71 11.74
N VAL A 132 -6.79 9.76 11.75
CA VAL A 132 -6.54 8.89 12.89
C VAL A 132 -5.61 9.61 13.87
N PRO A 133 -6.01 9.75 15.15
CA PRO A 133 -5.14 10.30 16.18
C PRO A 133 -3.91 9.41 16.35
N CYS A 134 -2.75 10.04 16.56
CA CYS A 134 -1.53 9.30 16.84
C CYS A 134 -1.66 8.55 18.18
N ALA A 135 -1.37 7.25 18.16
CA ALA A 135 -1.39 6.43 19.37
C ALA A 135 -0.16 6.71 20.25
N GLU A 136 -0.35 6.72 21.58
CA GLU A 136 0.71 6.97 22.56
C GLU A 136 1.92 6.03 22.37
N ALA A 137 1.69 4.74 22.10
CA ALA A 137 2.76 3.77 21.87
C ALA A 137 3.68 4.11 20.67
N LEU A 138 3.17 4.79 19.63
CA LEU A 138 3.99 5.25 18.51
C LEU A 138 4.85 6.45 18.90
N GLN A 139 4.33 7.32 19.78
CA GLN A 139 5.06 8.46 20.33
C GLN A 139 6.23 7.98 21.20
N GLU A 140 6.01 6.96 22.04
CA GLU A 140 7.07 6.35 22.86
C GLU A 140 8.21 5.76 22.02
N CYS A 141 7.89 5.22 20.85
CA CYS A 141 8.89 4.67 19.92
C CYS A 141 9.56 5.74 19.03
N ASN A 142 9.18 7.02 19.16
CA ASN A 142 9.61 8.11 18.29
C ASN A 142 9.38 7.85 16.78
N ILE A 143 8.27 7.18 16.45
CA ILE A 143 7.85 6.87 15.06
C ILE A 143 6.68 7.80 14.70
N VAL A 144 6.82 9.08 15.03
CA VAL A 144 5.80 10.11 14.84
C VAL A 144 6.44 11.39 14.35
N SER A 145 5.73 12.13 13.51
CA SER A 145 6.11 13.46 13.05
C SER A 145 4.85 14.33 13.04
N GLU A 146 4.98 15.61 13.38
CA GLU A 146 3.87 16.57 13.29
C GLU A 146 3.38 16.74 11.85
N ASP A 147 4.30 16.55 10.89
CA ASP A 147 4.04 16.65 9.47
C ASP A 147 3.48 15.35 8.88
N VAL A 148 3.46 14.23 9.63
CA VAL A 148 2.91 12.95 9.12
C VAL A 148 1.56 12.66 9.78
N ALA A 149 0.52 12.59 8.97
CA ALA A 149 -0.82 12.24 9.40
C ALA A 149 -1.26 10.89 8.83
N LEU A 150 -2.05 10.15 9.62
CA LEU A 150 -2.70 8.92 9.20
C LEU A 150 -4.18 9.21 8.93
N TYR A 151 -4.68 8.73 7.80
CA TYR A 151 -6.08 8.79 7.40
C TYR A 151 -6.62 7.38 7.25
N ARG A 152 -7.88 7.18 7.62
CA ARG A 152 -8.64 5.96 7.36
C ARG A 152 -9.97 6.25 6.69
#